data_AF-A0A3C0Z624-F1
#
_entry.id   AF-A0A3C0Z624-F1
#
_cell.length_a   1.000
_cell.length_b   1.000
_cell.length_c   1.000
_cell.angle_alpha   90.00
_cell.angle_beta   90.00
_cell.angle_gamma   90.00
#
_symmetry.space_group_name_H-M   'P 1'
#
loop_
_entity.id
_entity.type
_entity.pdbx_description
1 polymer ?
#
loop_
_entity_poly.entity_id
_entity_poly.type
_entity_poly.pdbx_seq_one_letter_code
_entity_poly.pdbx_strand_id
1 'polypeptide(L)'
;MTTKKTTLLNTVEYGVDARYNSQEEKQNDAQLLMQARKDRMARTSEQDIMRAKLMQLKLQIDEYLNSAESDVQHQFTSFLNTYINTIYEKQQQFAQDLDITPVSLSQILNNHREPKEEFFKKLMIHSERIFKAIKGFHKQSWYQVYYRDKINETMAHQDEWREELEKKIKFPAFS
;
A
#
# COMPACT_ATOMS: atom_id res chain seq x y z
N MET A 1 -38.70 -23.75 -8.30
CA MET A 1 -37.63 -23.66 -7.27
C MET A 1 -36.96 -22.31 -7.42
N THR A 2 -37.47 -21.30 -6.72
CA THR A 2 -37.19 -19.89 -6.98
C THR A 2 -37.33 -19.13 -5.68
N THR A 3 -36.27 -19.05 -4.87
CA THR A 3 -36.16 -18.12 -3.72
C THR A 3 -34.79 -18.26 -3.03
N LYS A 4 -33.72 -17.69 -3.62
CA LYS A 4 -32.46 -17.43 -2.87
C LYS A 4 -31.86 -16.04 -3.12
N LYS A 5 -32.46 -15.22 -3.98
CA LYS A 5 -31.91 -13.90 -4.35
C LYS A 5 -32.38 -12.76 -3.44
N THR A 6 -33.48 -12.92 -2.71
CA THR A 6 -34.12 -11.85 -1.93
C THR A 6 -33.43 -11.57 -0.59
N THR A 7 -32.72 -12.55 -0.01
CA THR A 7 -32.22 -12.46 1.37
C THR A 7 -30.95 -11.64 1.54
N LEU A 8 -30.18 -11.39 0.48
CA LEU A 8 -28.90 -10.66 0.55
C LEU A 8 -29.05 -9.13 0.56
N LEU A 9 -30.22 -8.59 0.22
CA LEU A 9 -30.46 -7.14 0.22
C LEU A 9 -30.77 -6.57 1.61
N ASN A 10 -31.19 -7.41 2.56
CA ASN A 10 -31.68 -6.97 3.87
C ASN A 10 -30.59 -6.83 4.95
N THR A 11 -29.34 -7.18 4.65
CA THR A 11 -28.23 -7.13 5.61
C THR A 11 -27.15 -6.11 5.25
N VAL A 12 -27.36 -5.29 4.22
CA VAL A 12 -26.44 -4.20 3.91
C VAL A 12 -26.72 -3.07 4.89
N GLU A 13 -25.91 -2.95 5.93
CA GLU A 13 -25.91 -1.80 6.82
C GLU A 13 -25.41 -0.59 6.01
N TYR A 14 -26.34 0.24 5.54
CA TYR A 14 -26.04 1.37 4.65
C TYR A 14 -25.24 2.51 5.32
N GLY A 15 -24.78 2.34 6.57
CA GLY A 15 -24.16 3.39 7.37
C GLY A 15 -25.15 4.48 7.79
N VAL A 16 -26.42 4.10 7.92
CA VAL A 16 -27.52 4.94 8.46
C VAL A 16 -27.45 4.93 9.98
N ASP A 17 -27.84 6.03 10.63
CA ASP A 17 -27.86 6.16 12.10
C ASP A 17 -28.59 4.97 12.75
N ALA A 18 -27.99 4.38 13.79
CA ALA A 18 -28.60 3.26 14.50
C ALA A 18 -29.81 3.69 15.35
N ARG A 19 -30.00 5.00 15.56
CA ARG A 19 -30.99 5.57 16.49
C ARG A 19 -32.38 5.84 15.88
N TYR A 20 -32.66 5.42 14.64
CA TYR A 20 -33.99 5.63 14.06
C TYR A 20 -35.06 4.85 14.82
N ASN A 21 -36.19 5.51 15.05
CA ASN A 21 -37.33 4.94 15.76
C ASN A 21 -38.30 4.19 14.83
N SER A 22 -38.15 4.35 13.50
CA SER A 22 -38.99 3.68 12.51
C SER A 22 -38.18 3.12 11.33
N GLN A 23 -38.66 2.01 10.77
CA GLN A 23 -38.01 1.36 9.63
C GLN A 23 -38.17 2.17 8.33
N GLU A 24 -39.25 2.93 8.19
CA GLU A 24 -39.52 3.78 7.03
C GLU A 24 -38.55 4.96 6.95
N GLU A 25 -38.30 5.63 8.08
CA GLU A 25 -37.32 6.71 8.18
C GLU A 25 -35.91 6.19 7.85
N LYS A 26 -35.54 5.02 8.37
CA LYS A 26 -34.27 4.35 8.04
C LYS A 26 -34.13 4.05 6.54
N GLN A 27 -35.21 3.62 5.88
CA GLN A 27 -35.19 3.32 4.45
C GLN A 27 -35.09 4.58 3.59
N ASN A 28 -35.82 5.64 3.95
CA ASN A 28 -35.75 6.92 3.25
C ASN A 28 -34.35 7.53 3.36
N ASP A 29 -33.76 7.55 4.55
CA ASP A 29 -32.40 8.06 4.74
C ASP A 29 -31.34 7.18 4.03
N ALA A 30 -31.52 5.86 4.00
CA ALA A 30 -30.64 4.99 3.21
C ALA A 30 -30.70 5.33 1.72
N GLN A 31 -31.88 5.63 1.17
CA GLN A 31 -32.05 6.04 -0.22
C GLN A 31 -31.40 7.41 -0.49
N LEU A 32 -31.61 8.38 0.39
CA LEU A 32 -30.99 9.71 0.29
C LEU A 32 -29.46 9.62 0.35
N LEU A 33 -28.90 8.83 1.28
CA LEU A 33 -27.47 8.59 1.37
C LEU A 33 -26.92 7.90 0.12
N MET A 34 -27.63 6.90 -0.41
CA MET A 34 -27.21 6.22 -1.65
C MET A 34 -27.21 7.20 -2.83
N GLN A 35 -28.23 8.05 -2.94
CA GLN A 35 -28.30 9.06 -3.99
C GLN A 35 -27.17 10.08 -3.85
N ALA A 36 -26.92 10.59 -2.63
CA ALA A 36 -25.81 11.49 -2.36
C ALA A 36 -24.44 10.87 -2.70
N ARG A 37 -24.25 9.57 -2.43
CA ARG A 37 -23.04 8.82 -2.82
C ARG A 37 -22.91 8.75 -4.35
N LYS A 38 -23.98 8.43 -5.06
CA LYS A 38 -23.99 8.39 -6.54
C LYS A 38 -23.65 9.75 -7.13
N ASP A 39 -24.28 10.82 -6.63
CA ASP A 39 -24.04 12.19 -7.09
C ASP A 39 -22.60 12.61 -6.84
N ARG A 40 -22.03 12.24 -5.68
CA ARG A 40 -20.62 12.49 -5.37
C ARG A 40 -19.70 11.73 -6.32
N MET A 41 -19.96 10.44 -6.56
CA MET A 41 -19.15 9.63 -7.49
C MET A 41 -19.18 10.20 -8.91
N ALA A 42 -20.35 10.65 -9.38
CA ALA A 42 -20.50 11.29 -10.69
C ALA A 42 -19.72 12.62 -10.82
N ARG A 43 -19.48 13.32 -9.71
CA ARG A 43 -18.73 14.59 -9.67
C ARG A 43 -17.24 14.43 -9.33
N THR A 44 -16.80 13.23 -8.96
CA THR A 44 -15.41 12.99 -8.55
C THR A 44 -14.54 12.81 -9.80
N SER A 45 -13.50 13.63 -9.94
CA SER A 45 -12.57 13.50 -11.07
C SER A 45 -11.58 12.36 -10.85
N GLU A 46 -11.01 11.83 -11.93
CA GLU A 46 -9.93 10.83 -11.86
C GLU A 46 -8.72 11.35 -11.07
N GLN A 47 -8.44 12.66 -11.15
CA GLN A 47 -7.38 13.29 -10.38
C GLN A 47 -7.66 13.28 -8.88
N ASP A 48 -8.92 13.45 -8.47
CA ASP A 48 -9.30 13.38 -7.05
C ASP A 48 -9.19 11.93 -6.52
N ILE A 49 -9.57 10.95 -7.35
CA ILE A 49 -9.38 9.53 -7.04
C ILE A 49 -7.89 9.20 -6.88
N MET A 50 -7.06 9.65 -7.82
CA MET A 50 -5.61 9.46 -7.79
C MET A 50 -5.00 10.09 -6.53
N ARG A 51 -5.38 11.34 -6.19
CA ARG A 51 -4.91 12.02 -4.97
C ARG A 51 -5.30 11.25 -3.71
N ALA A 52 -6.54 10.77 -3.63
CA ALA A 52 -7.02 10.00 -2.50
C ALA A 52 -6.24 8.68 -2.33
N LYS A 53 -6.02 7.95 -3.43
CA LYS A 53 -5.22 6.71 -3.44
C LYS A 53 -3.77 6.94 -3.02
N LEU A 54 -3.14 8.00 -3.54
CA LEU A 54 -1.78 8.36 -3.14
C LEU A 54 -1.72 8.77 -1.66
N MET A 55 -2.70 9.53 -1.17
CA MET A 55 -2.78 9.90 0.24
C MET A 55 -2.97 8.66 1.13
N GLN A 56 -3.80 7.71 0.72
CA GLN A 56 -3.95 6.41 1.38
C GLN A 56 -2.61 5.65 1.42
N LEU A 57 -1.93 5.53 0.28
CA LEU A 57 -0.61 4.87 0.21
C LEU A 57 0.40 5.53 1.15
N LYS A 58 0.45 6.87 1.19
CA LYS A 58 1.32 7.60 2.12
C LYS A 58 1.02 7.20 3.57
N LEU A 59 -0.25 7.20 3.97
CA LEU A 59 -0.64 6.83 5.34
C LEU A 59 -0.28 5.38 5.67
N GLN A 60 -0.44 4.45 4.72
CA GLN A 60 -0.04 3.06 4.88
C GLN A 60 1.47 2.89 5.05
N ILE A 61 2.25 3.65 4.27
CA ILE A 61 3.71 3.68 4.41
C ILE A 61 4.10 4.25 5.78
N ASP A 62 3.48 5.36 6.20
CA ASP A 62 3.76 5.98 7.49
C ASP A 62 3.39 5.05 8.65
N GLU A 63 2.24 4.39 8.58
CA GLU A 63 1.79 3.39 9.56
C GLU A 63 2.76 2.21 9.63
N TYR A 64 3.15 1.67 8.47
CA TYR A 64 4.13 0.59 8.42
C TYR A 64 5.47 1.00 9.01
N LEU A 65 5.95 2.21 8.74
CA LEU A 65 7.24 2.68 9.26
C LEU A 65 7.21 2.97 10.76
N ASN A 66 6.05 3.34 11.32
CA ASN A 66 5.89 3.67 12.74
C ASN A 66 5.39 2.50 13.60
N SER A 67 4.93 1.40 13.00
CA SER A 67 4.49 0.24 13.78
C SER A 67 5.68 -0.43 14.47
N ALA A 68 5.45 -0.97 15.67
CA ALA A 68 6.44 -1.77 16.39
C ALA A 68 6.51 -3.22 15.89
N GLU A 69 5.46 -3.68 15.19
CA GLU A 69 5.31 -5.05 14.74
C GLU A 69 5.97 -5.26 13.36
N SER A 70 6.63 -6.42 13.24
CA SER A 70 7.53 -6.78 12.13
C SER A 70 6.96 -7.94 11.29
N ASP A 71 5.65 -8.14 11.28
CA ASP A 71 5.08 -9.41 10.83
C ASP A 71 4.82 -9.54 9.33
N VAL A 72 5.05 -8.48 8.53
CA VAL A 72 4.77 -8.55 7.09
C VAL A 72 6.04 -8.36 6.26
N GLN A 73 6.44 -9.44 5.58
CA GLN A 73 7.51 -9.43 4.60
C GLN A 73 7.04 -8.77 3.28
N HIS A 74 7.98 -8.20 2.53
CA HIS A 74 7.78 -7.64 1.18
C HIS A 74 6.77 -6.48 1.07
N GLN A 75 6.67 -5.61 2.07
CA GLN A 75 5.84 -4.40 1.99
C GLN A 75 6.34 -3.41 0.93
N PHE A 76 7.64 -3.37 0.65
CA PHE A 76 8.23 -2.54 -0.38
C PHE A 76 7.61 -2.80 -1.76
N THR A 77 7.56 -4.05 -2.21
CA THR A 77 7.00 -4.38 -3.53
C THR A 77 5.49 -4.19 -3.56
N SER A 78 4.80 -4.43 -2.44
CA SER A 78 3.37 -4.15 -2.30
C SER A 78 3.05 -2.65 -2.45
N PHE A 79 3.78 -1.79 -1.74
CA PHE A 79 3.64 -0.34 -1.84
C PHE A 79 4.05 0.20 -3.20
N LEU A 80 5.12 -0.35 -3.79
CA LEU A 80 5.56 0.03 -5.13
C LEU A 80 4.53 -0.36 -6.19
N ASN A 81 3.92 -1.54 -6.10
CA ASN A 81 2.82 -1.94 -6.99
C ASN A 81 1.62 -1.01 -6.85
N THR A 82 1.21 -0.71 -5.60
CA THR A 82 0.11 0.23 -5.32
C THR A 82 0.40 1.61 -5.91
N TYR A 83 1.64 2.08 -5.74
CA TYR A 83 2.10 3.36 -6.30
C TYR A 83 2.00 3.39 -7.82
N ILE A 84 2.54 2.38 -8.50
CA ILE A 84 2.52 2.30 -9.97
C ILE A 84 1.09 2.23 -10.48
N ASN A 85 0.27 1.34 -9.94
CA ASN A 85 -1.13 1.14 -10.37
C ASN A 85 -2.06 2.32 -10.04
N THR A 86 -1.61 3.24 -9.18
CA THR A 86 -2.34 4.48 -8.91
C THR A 86 -2.09 5.54 -9.98
N ILE A 87 -0.92 5.52 -10.62
CA ILE A 87 -0.46 6.56 -11.54
C ILE A 87 -0.56 6.13 -13.00
N TYR A 88 -0.34 4.84 -13.26
CA TYR A 88 -0.21 4.30 -14.61
C TYR A 88 -1.24 3.19 -14.84
N GLU A 89 -1.79 3.16 -16.04
CA GLU A 89 -2.61 2.04 -16.50
C GLU A 89 -1.75 0.80 -16.77
N LYS A 90 -0.51 1.01 -17.21
CA LYS A 90 0.42 -0.06 -17.60
C LYS A 90 1.78 0.15 -16.94
N GLN A 91 2.31 -0.90 -16.31
CA GLN A 91 3.64 -0.89 -15.69
C GLN A 91 4.77 -0.51 -16.67
N GLN A 92 4.59 -0.76 -17.97
CA GLN A 92 5.53 -0.35 -19.01
C GLN A 92 5.73 1.17 -19.08
N GLN A 93 4.67 1.96 -18.83
CA GLN A 93 4.76 3.42 -18.81
C GLN A 93 5.65 3.89 -17.66
N PHE A 94 5.46 3.33 -16.47
CA PHE A 94 6.33 3.60 -15.32
C PHE A 94 7.79 3.21 -15.60
N ALA A 95 8.02 2.04 -16.22
CA ALA A 95 9.37 1.61 -16.59
C ALA A 95 10.04 2.60 -17.55
N GLN A 96 9.29 3.13 -18.52
CA GLN A 96 9.77 4.15 -19.45
C GLN A 96 10.11 5.45 -18.74
N ASP A 97 9.24 5.95 -17.84
CA ASP A 97 9.44 7.20 -17.13
C ASP A 97 10.60 7.15 -16.11
N LEU A 98 10.89 5.95 -15.58
CA LEU A 98 12.06 5.70 -14.75
C LEU A 98 13.30 5.32 -15.55
N ASP A 99 13.23 5.25 -16.88
CA ASP A 99 14.35 4.84 -17.73
C ASP A 99 14.96 3.50 -17.23
N ILE A 100 14.08 2.49 -17.12
CA ILE A 100 14.42 1.10 -16.76
C ILE A 100 13.70 0.14 -17.70
N THR A 101 14.25 -1.07 -17.87
CA THR A 101 13.58 -2.08 -18.71
C THR A 101 12.35 -2.66 -17.99
N PRO A 102 11.25 -2.96 -18.71
CA PRO A 102 10.08 -3.62 -18.12
C PRO A 102 10.41 -4.96 -17.46
N VAL A 103 11.41 -5.68 -18.00
CA VAL A 103 11.91 -6.92 -17.41
C VAL A 103 12.56 -6.67 -16.06
N SER A 104 13.42 -5.64 -15.95
CA SER A 104 14.06 -5.30 -14.67
C SER A 104 13.03 -4.85 -13.63
N LEU A 105 12.02 -4.10 -14.05
CA LEU A 105 10.92 -3.70 -13.16
C LEU A 105 10.14 -4.93 -12.66
N SER A 106 9.76 -5.83 -13.56
CA SER A 106 9.05 -7.07 -13.21
C SER A 106 9.84 -7.94 -12.23
N GLN A 107 11.16 -8.07 -12.44
CA GLN A 107 12.01 -8.81 -11.51
C GLN A 107 12.06 -8.16 -10.11
N ILE A 108 12.07 -6.83 -10.03
CA ILE A 108 12.01 -6.10 -8.76
C ILE A 108 10.66 -6.32 -8.07
N LEU A 109 9.54 -6.15 -8.80
CA LEU A 109 8.19 -6.28 -8.25
C LEU A 109 7.87 -7.69 -7.75
N ASN A 110 8.49 -8.71 -8.36
CA ASN A 110 8.33 -10.12 -7.99
C ASN A 110 9.42 -10.63 -7.04
N ASN A 111 10.23 -9.74 -6.44
CA ASN A 111 11.34 -10.11 -5.54
C ASN A 111 12.42 -11.04 -6.16
N HIS A 112 12.45 -11.20 -7.48
CA HIS A 112 13.48 -11.97 -8.18
C HIS A 112 14.81 -11.22 -8.30
N ARG A 113 14.80 -9.89 -8.07
CA ARG A 113 15.97 -9.04 -8.15
C ARG A 113 15.89 -7.92 -7.13
N GLU A 114 16.99 -7.68 -6.43
CA GLU A 114 17.10 -6.51 -5.58
C GLU A 114 17.22 -5.20 -6.39
N PRO A 115 16.50 -4.13 -6.01
CA PRO A 115 16.63 -2.85 -6.67
C PRO A 115 18.02 -2.26 -6.43
N LYS A 116 18.64 -1.74 -7.51
CA LYS A 116 19.91 -1.02 -7.40
C LYS A 116 19.72 0.36 -6.80
N GLU A 117 20.78 0.95 -6.26
CA GLU A 117 20.79 2.31 -5.70
C GLU A 117 20.24 3.35 -6.70
N GLU A 118 20.59 3.22 -7.98
CA GLU A 118 20.08 4.09 -9.04
C GLU A 118 18.54 4.04 -9.15
N PHE A 119 17.93 2.85 -9.03
CA PHE A 119 16.48 2.70 -9.07
C PHE A 119 15.81 3.46 -7.92
N PHE A 120 16.35 3.35 -6.71
CA PHE A 120 15.82 4.10 -5.56
C PHE A 120 15.93 5.62 -5.80
N LYS A 121 17.07 6.12 -6.28
CA LYS A 121 17.24 7.55 -6.59
C LYS A 121 16.20 8.03 -7.61
N LYS A 122 15.98 7.27 -8.69
CA LYS A 122 14.95 7.61 -9.70
C LYS A 122 13.54 7.57 -9.09
N LEU A 123 13.21 6.54 -8.30
CA LEU A 123 11.93 6.41 -7.60
C LEU A 123 11.68 7.56 -6.61
N MET A 124 12.71 7.99 -5.87
CA MET A 124 12.63 9.11 -4.93
C MET A 124 12.31 10.42 -5.66
N ILE A 125 13.01 10.71 -6.75
CA ILE A 125 12.77 11.91 -7.56
C ILE A 125 11.36 11.89 -8.17
N HIS A 126 10.97 10.74 -8.73
CA HIS A 126 9.67 10.56 -9.34
C HIS A 126 8.54 10.74 -8.31
N SER A 127 8.65 10.07 -7.16
CA SER A 127 7.66 10.17 -6.08
C SER A 127 7.60 11.55 -5.44
N GLU A 128 8.71 12.24 -5.20
CA GLU A 128 8.72 13.62 -4.68
C GLU A 128 7.91 14.57 -5.59
N ARG A 129 8.01 14.41 -6.91
CA ARG A 129 7.24 15.20 -7.88
C ARG A 129 5.75 14.86 -7.86
N ILE A 130 5.40 13.57 -7.82
CA ILE A 130 4.00 13.12 -7.80
C ILE A 130 3.31 13.51 -6.49
N PHE A 131 3.98 13.35 -5.35
CA PHE A 131 3.44 13.68 -4.03
C PHE A 131 3.47 15.18 -3.70
N LYS A 132 4.00 16.04 -4.58
CA LYS A 132 4.04 17.50 -4.38
C LYS A 132 2.67 18.10 -4.05
N ALA A 133 1.60 17.55 -4.63
CA ALA A 133 0.22 17.98 -4.37
C ALA A 133 -0.32 17.49 -3.01
N ILE A 134 0.24 16.43 -2.44
CA ILE A 134 -0.30 15.73 -1.27
C ILE A 134 0.41 16.16 0.03
N LYS A 135 1.59 16.80 -0.07
CA LYS A 135 2.43 17.25 1.05
C LYS A 135 2.84 16.12 2.00
N GLY A 136 3.98 16.29 2.68
CA GLY A 136 4.41 15.41 3.77
C GLY A 136 4.85 14.00 3.38
N PHE A 137 4.98 13.66 2.10
CA PHE A 137 5.66 12.42 1.69
C PHE A 137 7.18 12.64 1.79
N HIS A 138 7.86 11.80 2.57
CA HIS A 138 9.31 11.88 2.72
C HIS A 138 10.00 11.02 1.66
N LYS A 139 10.89 11.61 0.87
CA LYS A 139 11.63 10.88 -0.18
C LYS A 139 12.38 9.64 0.34
N GLN A 140 12.85 9.68 1.58
CA GLN A 140 13.54 8.55 2.21
C GLN A 140 12.63 7.35 2.53
N SER A 141 11.30 7.51 2.51
CA SER A 141 10.35 6.46 2.88
C SER A 141 10.57 5.18 2.06
N TRP A 142 10.90 5.28 0.77
CA TRP A 142 11.19 4.10 -0.06
C TRP A 142 12.36 3.27 0.45
N TYR A 143 13.44 3.94 0.88
CA TYR A 143 14.58 3.25 1.50
C TYR A 143 14.21 2.68 2.85
N GLN A 144 13.50 3.44 3.68
CA GLN A 144 13.10 2.99 5.01
C GLN A 144 12.25 1.72 4.94
N VAL A 145 11.27 1.68 4.03
CA VAL A 145 10.43 0.49 3.82
C VAL A 145 11.28 -0.68 3.34
N TYR A 146 12.12 -0.47 2.33
CA TYR A 146 12.95 -1.55 1.78
C TYR A 146 13.91 -2.15 2.82
N TYR A 147 14.60 -1.31 3.59
CA TYR A 147 15.52 -1.80 4.63
C TYR A 147 14.78 -2.40 5.82
N ARG A 148 13.60 -1.89 6.17
CA ARG A 148 12.74 -2.54 7.16
C ARG A 148 12.35 -3.95 6.72
N ASP A 149 11.92 -4.13 5.46
CA ASP A 149 11.65 -5.46 4.92
C ASP A 149 12.87 -6.38 5.01
N LYS A 150 14.06 -5.87 4.68
CA LYS A 150 15.31 -6.64 4.76
C LYS A 150 15.67 -7.04 6.19
N ILE A 151 15.48 -6.14 7.16
CA ILE A 151 15.66 -6.45 8.57
C ILE A 151 14.69 -7.55 8.99
N ASN A 152 13.41 -7.39 8.67
CA ASN A 152 12.37 -8.36 9.02
C ASN A 152 12.66 -9.75 8.41
N GLU A 153 13.02 -9.79 7.12
CA GLU A 153 13.42 -11.01 6.42
C GLU A 153 14.64 -11.68 7.08
N THR A 154 15.67 -10.89 7.43
CA THR A 154 16.89 -11.39 8.05
C THR A 154 16.61 -11.95 9.46
N MET A 155 15.78 -11.25 10.24
CA MET A 155 15.43 -11.66 11.61
C MET A 155 14.49 -12.86 11.63
N ALA A 156 13.57 -12.97 10.67
CA ALA A 156 12.66 -14.11 10.56
C ALA A 156 13.39 -15.45 10.34
N HIS A 157 14.52 -15.42 9.65
CA HIS A 157 15.34 -16.61 9.39
C HIS A 157 16.58 -16.69 10.29
N GLN A 158 16.58 -15.95 11.42
CA GLN A 158 17.77 -15.86 12.29
C GLN A 158 18.30 -17.23 12.70
N ASP A 159 17.40 -18.12 13.11
CA ASP A 159 17.78 -19.45 13.60
C ASP A 159 18.50 -20.30 12.53
N GLU A 160 18.27 -20.04 11.24
CA GLU A 160 18.89 -20.78 10.14
C GLU A 160 20.36 -20.42 9.92
N TRP A 161 20.72 -19.14 10.07
CA TRP A 161 22.08 -18.67 9.78
C TRP A 161 22.91 -18.41 11.04
N ARG A 162 22.28 -18.20 12.19
CA ARG A 162 22.97 -17.75 13.42
C ARG A 162 23.96 -18.78 13.94
N GLU A 163 23.53 -20.04 14.13
CA GLU A 163 24.39 -21.08 14.71
C GLU A 163 25.66 -21.33 13.87
N GLU A 164 25.51 -21.35 12.55
CA GLU A 164 26.62 -21.59 11.61
C GLU A 164 27.61 -20.42 11.54
N LEU A 165 27.14 -19.19 11.74
CA LEU A 165 28.00 -18.00 11.74
C LEU A 165 28.66 -17.77 13.11
N GLU A 166 27.97 -18.05 14.22
CA GLU A 166 28.52 -17.89 15.57
C GLU A 166 29.78 -18.75 15.78
N LYS A 167 29.82 -19.98 15.23
CA LYS A 167 31.01 -20.85 15.26
C LYS A 167 32.25 -20.22 14.62
N LYS A 168 32.07 -19.24 13.71
CA LYS A 168 33.16 -18.57 12.96
C LYS A 168 33.57 -17.25 13.60
N ILE A 169 32.83 -16.76 14.59
CA ILE A 169 33.08 -15.49 15.26
C ILE A 169 33.93 -15.74 16.51
N LYS A 170 34.99 -14.95 16.70
CA LYS A 170 35.80 -14.97 17.92
C LYS A 170 35.30 -13.89 18.86
N PHE A 171 34.92 -14.27 20.07
CA PHE A 171 34.53 -13.33 21.11
C PHE A 171 35.75 -12.95 21.95
N PRO A 172 36.05 -11.66 22.13
CA PRO A 172 37.01 -11.25 23.15
C PRO A 172 36.44 -11.66 24.52
N ALA A 173 37.29 -12.21 25.39
CA ALA A 173 36.90 -12.42 26.77
C ALA A 173 36.69 -11.05 27.40
N PHE A 174 35.43 -10.67 27.64
CA PHE A 174 35.11 -9.51 28.47
C PHE A 174 35.36 -9.91 29.92
N SER A 175 36.51 -9.46 30.45
CA SER A 175 36.87 -9.53 31.87
C SER A 175 36.22 -8.40 32.67
#